data_AF-A0A2M7T426-F1
#
_entry.id   AF-A0A2M7T426-F1
#
_cell.length_a   1.000
_cell.length_b   1.000
_cell.length_c   1.000
_cell.angle_alpha   90.00
_cell.angle_beta   90.00
_cell.angle_gamma   90.00
#
_symmetry.space_group_name_H-M   'P 1'
#
loop_
_entity.id
_entity.type
_entity.pdbx_description
1 polymer ?
#
loop_
_entity_poly.entity_id
_entity_poly.type
_entity_poly.pdbx_seq_one_letter_code
_entity_poly.pdbx_strand_id
1 'polypeptide(L)'
;MLLHKFKLLFVLFLLSSCSLTPLYKSDQSSSSKDQCKQSKLQIKIKLSSGESYSVFKLKNILEQKKHIIEPLLQHNMVLSINISENFASIGINTAGDTVRNQGRIAVDMAISPAISENSITKSKTISIDSVSSYNLEAADEFSSETAKSSVRDRLLIDLSEQIIRETIAFLKR
;
A
#
# COMPACT_ATOMS: atom_id res chain seq x y z
N MET A 1 -5.72 -50.54 -7.81
CA MET A 1 -5.95 -49.15 -8.29
C MET A 1 -7.12 -48.41 -7.61
N LEU A 2 -8.08 -49.07 -6.94
CA LEU A 2 -9.17 -48.36 -6.23
C LEU A 2 -8.71 -47.57 -4.98
N LEU A 3 -7.75 -48.09 -4.21
CA LEU A 3 -7.30 -47.44 -2.96
C LEU A 3 -6.70 -46.04 -3.17
N HIS A 4 -6.07 -45.79 -4.32
CA HIS A 4 -5.53 -44.46 -4.64
C HIS A 4 -6.63 -43.43 -4.91
N LYS A 5 -7.77 -43.86 -5.48
CA LYS A 5 -8.91 -42.98 -5.74
C LYS A 5 -9.58 -42.52 -4.45
N PHE A 6 -9.67 -43.39 -3.45
CA PHE A 6 -10.21 -43.05 -2.13
C PHE A 6 -9.30 -42.09 -1.35
N LYS A 7 -7.97 -42.28 -1.42
CA LYS A 7 -7.02 -41.33 -0.81
C LYS A 7 -7.11 -39.94 -1.44
N LEU A 8 -7.25 -39.85 -2.76
CA LEU A 8 -7.40 -38.57 -3.46
C LEU A 8 -8.69 -37.84 -3.04
N LEU A 9 -9.79 -38.59 -2.88
CA LEU A 9 -11.09 -38.04 -2.49
C LEU A 9 -11.08 -37.46 -1.07
N PHE A 10 -10.35 -38.10 -0.15
CA PHE A 10 -10.21 -37.63 1.23
C PHE A 10 -9.36 -36.36 1.32
N VAL A 11 -8.31 -36.25 0.49
CA VAL A 11 -7.48 -35.04 0.40
C VAL A 11 -8.27 -33.84 -0.16
N LEU A 12 -9.14 -34.06 -1.14
CA LEU A 12 -10.03 -33.02 -1.69
C LEU A 12 -11.01 -32.47 -0.63
N PHE A 13 -11.53 -33.33 0.25
CA PHE A 13 -12.45 -32.92 1.31
C PHE A 13 -11.76 -32.12 2.43
N LEU A 14 -10.49 -32.45 2.74
CA LEU A 14 -9.65 -31.69 3.66
C LEU A 14 -9.22 -30.33 3.07
N LEU A 15 -9.07 -30.23 1.75
CA LEU A 15 -8.78 -28.96 1.07
C LEU A 15 -10.01 -28.05 0.98
N SER A 16 -11.23 -28.60 0.95
CA SER A 16 -12.48 -27.81 0.98
C SER A 16 -12.86 -27.28 2.38
N SER A 17 -12.13 -27.66 3.44
CA SER A 17 -12.37 -27.18 4.81
C SER A 17 -11.68 -25.85 5.12
N CYS A 18 -10.90 -25.29 4.18
CA CYS A 18 -10.51 -23.89 4.24
C CYS A 18 -11.73 -23.04 3.88
N SER A 19 -12.45 -22.55 4.90
CA SER A 19 -13.57 -21.63 4.74
C SER A 19 -13.09 -20.25 4.27
N LEU A 20 -12.61 -20.17 3.03
CA LEU A 20 -12.36 -18.90 2.35
C LEU A 20 -13.71 -18.35 1.95
N THR A 21 -14.32 -17.56 2.83
CA THR A 21 -15.47 -16.74 2.47
C THR A 21 -15.04 -15.74 1.41
N PRO A 22 -15.60 -15.77 0.18
CA PRO A 22 -15.24 -14.81 -0.85
C PRO A 22 -15.65 -13.42 -0.39
N LEU A 23 -14.66 -12.57 -0.08
CA LEU A 23 -14.86 -11.18 0.36
C LEU A 23 -15.60 -10.32 -0.67
N TYR A 24 -15.69 -10.79 -1.92
CA TYR A 24 -16.26 -10.06 -3.05
C TYR A 24 -17.72 -10.41 -3.36
N LYS A 25 -18.35 -11.32 -2.62
CA LYS A 25 -19.80 -11.50 -2.76
C LYS A 25 -20.46 -10.32 -2.06
N SER A 26 -20.71 -9.25 -2.81
CA SER A 26 -21.62 -8.21 -2.37
C SER A 26 -22.98 -8.86 -2.18
N ASP A 27 -23.39 -9.02 -0.94
CA ASP A 27 -24.78 -9.32 -0.65
C ASP A 27 -25.59 -8.17 -1.26
N GLN A 28 -26.34 -8.48 -2.31
CA GLN A 28 -27.49 -7.68 -2.67
C GLN A 28 -28.43 -7.72 -1.46
N SER A 29 -28.42 -6.66 -0.64
CA SER A 29 -29.58 -5.98 -0.05
C SER A 29 -29.29 -5.35 1.31
N SER A 30 -28.75 -4.14 1.27
CA SER A 30 -29.30 -3.06 2.10
C SER A 30 -28.96 -1.73 1.43
N SER A 31 -29.61 -1.45 0.28
CA SER A 31 -29.82 -0.07 -0.13
C SER A 31 -30.80 0.58 0.85
N SER A 32 -30.30 0.88 2.04
CA SER A 32 -30.89 1.92 2.87
C SER A 32 -30.86 3.20 2.04
N LYS A 33 -32.07 3.65 1.71
CA LYS A 33 -32.38 4.90 1.05
C LYS A 33 -31.67 6.09 1.70
N ASP A 34 -31.43 7.10 0.87
CA ASP A 34 -31.31 8.51 1.23
C ASP A 34 -30.08 8.94 2.04
N GLN A 35 -28.97 9.10 1.32
CA GLN A 35 -28.38 10.41 1.05
C GLN A 35 -27.07 10.17 0.30
N CYS A 36 -26.96 10.72 -0.91
CA CYS A 36 -25.68 10.88 -1.59
C CYS A 36 -24.84 11.89 -0.78
N LYS A 37 -24.25 11.44 0.33
CA LYS A 37 -23.18 12.19 0.98
C LYS A 37 -22.02 12.20 0.00
N GLN A 38 -21.83 13.33 -0.67
CA GLN A 38 -20.65 13.61 -1.47
C GLN A 38 -19.44 13.81 -0.55
N SER A 39 -19.09 12.80 0.25
CA SER A 39 -17.88 12.80 1.06
C SER A 39 -16.68 12.55 0.16
N LYS A 40 -15.77 13.53 0.12
CA LYS A 40 -14.57 13.49 -0.72
C LYS A 40 -13.33 13.22 0.13
N LEU A 41 -12.42 12.41 -0.41
CA LEU A 41 -11.07 12.23 0.15
C LEU A 41 -10.10 13.21 -0.50
N GLN A 42 -9.52 14.11 0.29
CA GLN A 42 -8.38 14.91 -0.13
C GLN A 42 -7.08 14.21 0.24
N ILE A 43 -6.17 14.05 -0.71
CA ILE A 43 -4.86 13.42 -0.47
C ILE A 43 -3.79 14.50 -0.52
N LYS A 44 -3.04 14.63 0.56
CA LYS A 44 -1.92 15.56 0.70
C LYS A 44 -0.65 14.77 1.00
N ILE A 45 0.24 14.66 0.03
CA ILE A 45 1.54 14.01 0.20
C ILE A 45 2.61 15.11 0.29
N LYS A 46 3.44 15.03 1.32
CA LYS A 46 4.60 15.90 1.54
C LYS A 46 5.85 15.04 1.57
N LEU A 47 6.93 15.57 1.01
CA LEU A 47 8.28 15.07 1.18
C LEU A 47 9.12 16.20 1.76
N SER A 48 10.02 15.86 2.69
CA SER A 48 10.86 16.83 3.39
C SER A 48 11.71 17.71 2.46
N SER A 49 11.96 17.29 1.22
CA SER A 49 12.78 17.97 0.21
C SER A 49 11.99 18.56 -0.97
N GLY A 50 10.66 18.66 -0.91
CA GLY A 50 9.83 19.23 -1.98
C GLY A 50 9.09 18.20 -2.85
N GLU A 51 8.75 18.54 -4.09
CA GLU A 51 8.09 17.60 -5.02
C GLU A 51 9.11 16.61 -5.61
N SER A 52 8.83 15.31 -5.53
CA SER A 52 9.67 14.25 -6.12
C SER A 52 8.87 13.30 -6.99
N TYR A 53 9.59 12.49 -7.79
CA TYR A 53 9.00 11.40 -8.57
C TYR A 53 8.09 10.51 -7.73
N SER A 54 8.52 10.11 -6.54
CA SER A 54 7.75 9.23 -5.67
C SER A 54 6.49 9.88 -5.13
N VAL A 55 6.56 11.18 -4.78
CA VAL A 55 5.38 11.96 -4.38
C VAL A 55 4.35 11.96 -5.51
N PHE A 56 4.78 12.30 -6.73
CA PHE A 56 3.92 12.32 -7.90
C PHE A 56 3.31 10.94 -8.19
N LYS A 57 4.15 9.90 -8.24
CA LYS A 57 3.75 8.54 -8.55
C LYS A 57 2.77 7.97 -7.51
N LEU A 58 3.09 8.11 -6.22
CA LEU A 58 2.24 7.65 -5.13
C LEU A 58 0.91 8.41 -5.13
N LYS A 59 0.93 9.72 -5.35
CA LYS A 59 -0.28 10.53 -5.49
C LYS A 59 -1.17 9.97 -6.59
N ASN A 60 -0.62 9.75 -7.78
CA ASN A 60 -1.39 9.24 -8.92
C ASN A 60 -2.02 7.86 -8.63
N ILE A 61 -1.24 6.94 -8.03
CA ILE A 61 -1.76 5.61 -7.67
C ILE A 61 -2.91 5.72 -6.66
N LEU A 62 -2.73 6.54 -5.61
CA LEU A 62 -3.77 6.70 -4.59
C LEU A 62 -5.01 7.42 -5.11
N GLU A 63 -4.84 8.44 -5.98
CA GLU A 63 -5.95 9.12 -6.66
C GLU A 63 -6.79 8.14 -7.49
N GLN A 64 -6.14 7.24 -8.26
CA GLN A 64 -6.84 6.20 -9.01
C GLN A 64 -7.61 5.22 -8.11
N LYS A 65 -7.07 4.94 -6.91
CA LYS A 65 -7.66 4.01 -5.94
C LYS A 65 -8.62 4.67 -4.93
N LYS A 66 -8.89 5.98 -5.03
CA LYS A 66 -9.81 6.70 -4.12
C LYS A 66 -11.20 6.11 -4.02
N HIS A 67 -11.71 5.60 -5.13
CA HIS A 67 -13.03 4.99 -5.21
C HIS A 67 -13.24 3.82 -4.24
N ILE A 68 -12.16 3.21 -3.73
CA ILE A 68 -12.21 2.15 -2.71
C ILE A 68 -12.51 2.72 -1.32
N ILE A 69 -12.02 3.93 -1.03
CA ILE A 69 -12.08 4.56 0.31
C ILE A 69 -13.30 5.48 0.43
N GLU A 70 -13.61 6.25 -0.62
CA GLU A 70 -14.67 7.27 -0.58
C GLU A 70 -16.05 6.76 -0.12
N PRO A 71 -16.52 5.55 -0.49
CA PRO A 71 -17.77 5.00 0.00
C PRO A 71 -17.82 4.75 1.52
N LEU A 72 -16.67 4.67 2.18
CA LEU A 72 -16.56 4.44 3.63
C LEU A 72 -16.53 5.75 4.42
N LEU A 73 -16.47 6.90 3.75
CA LEU A 73 -16.36 8.19 4.40
C LEU A 73 -17.73 8.68 4.89
N GLN A 74 -17.76 9.19 6.12
CA GLN A 74 -18.97 9.80 6.68
C GLN A 74 -19.03 11.32 6.43
N HIS A 75 -17.87 11.93 6.20
CA HIS A 75 -17.63 13.35 5.99
C HIS A 75 -16.36 13.55 5.17
N ASN A 76 -16.08 14.78 4.71
CA ASN A 76 -14.87 15.09 3.97
C ASN A 76 -13.63 14.86 4.85
N MET A 77 -12.68 14.07 4.36
CA MET A 77 -11.47 13.69 5.07
C MET A 77 -10.23 14.13 4.29
N VAL A 78 -9.13 14.36 5.02
CA VAL A 78 -7.81 14.65 4.49
C VAL A 78 -6.87 13.52 4.92
N LEU A 79 -6.30 12.82 3.94
CA LEU A 79 -5.20 11.89 4.12
C LEU A 79 -3.88 12.64 3.92
N SER A 80 -3.19 12.91 5.03
CA SER A 80 -1.86 13.52 5.03
C SER A 80 -0.80 12.42 5.08
N ILE A 81 0.18 12.48 4.19
CA ILE A 81 1.23 11.48 4.02
C ILE A 81 2.57 12.21 3.99
N ASN A 82 3.50 11.84 4.86
CA ASN A 82 4.89 12.25 4.80
C ASN A 82 5.72 11.08 4.31
N ILE A 83 6.40 11.23 3.19
CA ILE A 83 7.25 10.18 2.61
C ILE A 83 8.74 10.47 2.92
N SER A 84 9.52 9.43 3.13
CA SER A 84 10.98 9.46 3.24
C SER A 84 11.58 8.32 2.43
N GLU A 85 12.70 8.57 1.76
CA GLU A 85 13.38 7.60 0.90
C GLU A 85 14.84 7.47 1.28
N ASN A 86 15.35 6.25 1.26
CA ASN A 86 16.76 5.96 1.45
C ASN A 86 17.18 4.83 0.51
N PHE A 87 18.24 5.06 -0.28
CA PHE A 87 18.85 4.05 -1.14
C PHE A 87 20.32 3.94 -0.76
N ALA A 88 20.72 2.80 -0.21
CA ALA A 88 22.05 2.62 0.35
C ALA A 88 22.66 1.27 -0.03
N SER A 89 23.99 1.23 -0.06
CA SER A 89 24.77 0.01 -0.24
C SER A 89 24.60 -0.93 0.94
N ILE A 90 24.34 -2.22 0.67
CA ILE A 90 24.19 -3.26 1.70
C ILE A 90 25.07 -4.50 1.46
N GLY A 91 25.66 -4.63 0.27
CA GLY A 91 26.53 -5.76 -0.07
C GLY A 91 27.80 -5.27 -0.77
N ILE A 92 28.94 -5.74 -0.29
CA ILE A 92 30.27 -5.40 -0.80
C ILE A 92 31.00 -6.70 -1.18
N ASN A 93 31.71 -6.71 -2.31
CA ASN A 93 32.52 -7.85 -2.73
C ASN A 93 33.90 -7.87 -2.03
N THR A 94 34.72 -8.89 -2.33
CA THR A 94 36.09 -9.00 -1.77
C THR A 94 37.06 -7.92 -2.27
N ALA A 95 36.71 -7.20 -3.34
CA ALA A 95 37.50 -6.08 -3.87
C ALA A 95 37.12 -4.73 -3.23
N GLY A 96 36.06 -4.68 -2.44
CA GLY A 96 35.55 -3.44 -1.83
C GLY A 96 34.47 -2.73 -2.65
N ASP A 97 34.04 -3.29 -3.79
CA ASP A 97 32.99 -2.70 -4.62
C ASP A 97 31.60 -3.02 -4.08
N THR A 98 30.68 -2.06 -4.20
CA THR A 98 29.27 -2.29 -3.89
C THR A 98 28.66 -3.19 -4.96
N VAL A 99 28.11 -4.33 -4.55
CA VAL A 99 27.43 -5.29 -5.44
C VAL A 99 25.91 -5.34 -5.22
N ARG A 100 25.42 -4.77 -4.12
CA ARG A 100 24.00 -4.78 -3.79
C ARG A 100 23.59 -3.53 -3.03
N ASN A 101 22.50 -2.93 -3.49
CA ASN A 101 21.84 -1.81 -2.83
C ASN A 101 20.48 -2.23 -2.28
N GLN A 102 20.01 -1.46 -1.31
CA GLN A 102 18.68 -1.55 -0.73
C GLN A 102 18.00 -0.20 -0.82
N GLY A 103 16.79 -0.20 -1.40
CA GLY A 103 15.86 0.90 -1.32
C GLY A 103 14.90 0.68 -0.15
N ARG A 104 14.68 1.72 0.63
CA ARG A 104 13.64 1.82 1.65
C ARG A 104 12.82 3.07 1.39
N ILE A 105 11.51 2.90 1.35
CA ILE A 105 10.55 4.01 1.34
C ILE A 105 9.68 3.86 2.57
N ALA A 106 9.64 4.90 3.41
CA ALA A 106 8.84 4.94 4.62
C ALA A 106 7.85 6.11 4.54
N VAL A 107 6.65 5.88 5.08
CA VAL A 107 5.52 6.77 5.05
C VAL A 107 4.94 6.92 6.44
N ASP A 108 4.82 8.16 6.91
CA ASP A 108 3.97 8.51 8.05
C ASP A 108 2.66 9.09 7.54
N MET A 109 1.55 8.41 7.80
CA MET A 109 0.22 8.85 7.36
C MET A 109 -0.68 9.23 8.52
N ALA A 110 -1.57 10.18 8.29
CA ALA A 110 -2.61 10.59 9.22
C ALA A 110 -3.89 10.93 8.44
N ILE A 111 -5.04 10.54 8.99
CA ILE A 111 -6.35 10.86 8.43
C ILE A 111 -7.12 11.74 9.41
N SER A 112 -7.66 12.85 8.91
CA SER A 112 -8.36 13.85 9.72
C SER A 112 -9.53 14.48 8.96
N PRO A 113 -10.58 14.98 9.65
CA PRO A 113 -11.65 15.73 9.01
C PRO A 113 -11.12 16.96 8.25
N ALA A 114 -11.74 17.30 7.11
CA ALA A 114 -11.34 18.46 6.30
C ALA A 114 -11.73 19.80 6.92
N ILE A 115 -12.79 19.82 7.74
CA ILE A 115 -13.24 20.98 8.51
C ILE A 115 -13.01 20.64 9.98
N SER A 116 -12.14 21.41 10.63
CA SER A 116 -11.79 21.27 12.05
C SER A 116 -12.90 21.83 12.95
N GLU A 117 -14.10 21.26 12.89
CA GLU A 117 -15.15 21.59 13.85
C GLU A 117 -14.99 20.73 15.10
N ASN A 118 -14.15 21.19 16.04
CA ASN A 118 -14.09 20.75 17.45
C ASN A 118 -14.07 19.24 17.74
N SER A 119 -13.80 18.38 16.76
CA SER A 119 -13.89 16.95 16.93
C SER A 119 -12.60 16.41 17.51
N ILE A 120 -12.74 15.79 18.67
CA ILE A 120 -11.76 14.98 19.39
C ILE A 120 -11.45 13.68 18.58
N THR A 121 -11.56 13.71 17.25
CA THR A 121 -11.05 12.65 16.38
C THR A 121 -9.54 12.71 16.44
N LYS A 122 -8.96 11.89 17.32
CA LYS A 122 -7.52 11.71 17.46
C LYS A 122 -6.96 11.33 16.09
N SER A 123 -6.30 12.29 15.44
CA SER A 123 -5.45 12.04 14.29
C SER A 123 -4.37 11.05 14.74
N LYS A 124 -4.51 9.78 14.36
CA LYS A 124 -3.53 8.75 14.65
C LYS A 124 -2.54 8.74 13.49
N THR A 125 -1.29 9.07 13.78
CA THR A 125 -0.20 8.85 12.85
C THR A 125 0.10 7.35 12.80
N ILE A 126 0.13 6.80 11.59
CA ILE A 126 0.49 5.41 11.31
C ILE A 126 1.75 5.45 10.45
N SER A 127 2.81 4.79 10.92
CA SER A 127 4.07 4.66 10.19
C SER A 127 4.11 3.31 9.47
N ILE A 128 4.44 3.36 8.19
CA ILE A 128 4.52 2.20 7.28
C ILE A 128 5.83 2.29 6.52
N ASP A 129 6.50 1.17 6.30
CA ASP A 129 7.68 1.13 5.44
C ASP A 129 7.70 -0.10 4.53
N SER A 130 8.37 0.07 3.38
CA SER A 130 8.62 -1.01 2.43
C SER A 130 10.09 -0.97 2.02
N VAL A 131 10.69 -2.16 1.93
CA VAL A 131 12.13 -2.35 1.72
C VAL A 131 12.35 -3.41 0.65
N SER A 132 13.24 -3.13 -0.29
CA SER A 132 13.62 -4.08 -1.32
C SER A 132 15.04 -3.83 -1.80
N SER A 133 15.71 -4.87 -2.26
CA SER A 133 17.10 -4.83 -2.68
C SER A 133 17.25 -5.13 -4.17
N TYR A 134 18.32 -4.61 -4.75
CA TYR A 134 18.72 -4.88 -6.13
C TYR A 134 20.23 -5.00 -6.22
N ASN A 135 20.69 -5.79 -7.19
CA ASN A 135 22.11 -5.94 -7.47
C ASN A 135 22.60 -4.76 -8.29
N LEU A 136 23.87 -4.42 -8.12
CA LEU A 136 24.58 -3.48 -8.97
C LEU A 136 25.48 -4.28 -9.92
N GLU A 137 25.46 -3.88 -11.19
CA GLU A 137 26.39 -4.40 -12.18
C GLU A 137 27.46 -3.33 -12.40
N ALA A 138 28.69 -3.60 -11.93
CA ALA A 138 29.78 -2.63 -11.95
C ALA A 138 30.15 -2.14 -13.36
N ALA A 139 29.82 -2.91 -14.40
CA ALA A 139 30.07 -2.58 -15.80
C ALA A 139 28.91 -1.83 -16.48
N ASP A 140 27.73 -1.74 -15.86
CA ASP A 140 26.53 -1.16 -16.48
C ASP A 140 25.74 -0.26 -15.51
N GLU A 141 26.04 1.02 -15.57
CA GLU A 141 25.36 2.08 -14.80
C GLU A 141 23.89 2.23 -15.21
N PHE A 142 23.56 2.06 -16.50
CA PHE A 142 22.18 2.18 -16.98
C PHE A 142 21.31 1.04 -16.44
N SER A 143 21.82 -0.19 -16.43
CA SER A 143 21.14 -1.33 -15.81
C SER A 143 20.94 -1.11 -14.31
N SER A 144 21.94 -0.57 -13.62
CA SER A 144 21.88 -0.28 -12.19
C SER A 144 20.83 0.79 -11.84
N GLU A 145 20.75 1.89 -12.59
CA GLU A 145 19.72 2.92 -12.39
C GLU A 145 18.32 2.44 -12.82
N THR A 146 18.22 1.61 -13.85
CA THR A 146 16.95 0.96 -14.24
C THR A 146 16.46 0.03 -13.13
N ALA A 147 17.36 -0.76 -12.53
CA ALA A 147 17.03 -1.64 -11.41
C ALA A 147 16.56 -0.85 -10.19
N LYS A 148 17.24 0.25 -9.85
CA LYS A 148 16.84 1.18 -8.79
C LYS A 148 15.46 1.78 -9.04
N SER A 149 15.19 2.24 -10.25
CA SER A 149 13.87 2.79 -10.62
C SER A 149 12.78 1.73 -10.54
N SER A 150 13.04 0.50 -11.02
CA SER A 150 12.10 -0.61 -10.93
C SER A 150 11.79 -0.98 -9.47
N VAL A 151 12.81 -1.01 -8.60
CA VAL A 151 12.62 -1.23 -7.17
C VAL A 151 11.78 -0.12 -6.57
N ARG A 152 12.09 1.15 -6.86
CA ARG A 152 11.29 2.29 -6.37
C ARG A 152 9.82 2.15 -6.75
N ASP A 153 9.52 1.82 -8.01
CA ASP A 153 8.14 1.64 -8.46
C ASP A 153 7.41 0.53 -7.70
N ARG A 154 8.06 -0.62 -7.49
CA ARG A 154 7.48 -1.73 -6.71
C ARG A 154 7.19 -1.32 -5.27
N LEU A 155 8.14 -0.64 -4.62
CA LEU A 155 7.97 -0.15 -3.25
C LEU A 155 6.80 0.84 -3.13
N LEU A 156 6.62 1.73 -4.10
CA LEU A 156 5.50 2.68 -4.12
C LEU A 156 4.15 2.00 -4.34
N ILE A 157 4.09 0.97 -5.19
CA ILE A 157 2.87 0.18 -5.40
C ILE A 157 2.50 -0.55 -4.11
N ASP A 158 3.45 -1.24 -3.47
CA ASP A 158 3.23 -1.95 -2.22
C ASP A 158 2.77 -1.00 -1.10
N LEU A 159 3.46 0.14 -0.92
CA LEU A 159 3.05 1.16 0.03
C LEU A 159 1.64 1.70 -0.25
N SER A 160 1.26 1.87 -1.51
CA SER A 160 -0.10 2.33 -1.84
C SER A 160 -1.17 1.37 -1.31
N GLU A 161 -0.92 0.06 -1.40
CA GLU A 161 -1.85 -0.97 -0.95
C GLU A 161 -1.92 -1.02 0.58
N GLN A 162 -0.79 -0.86 1.25
CA GLN A 162 -0.72 -0.78 2.70
C GLN A 162 -1.43 0.47 3.23
N ILE A 163 -1.21 1.64 2.62
CA ILE A 163 -1.90 2.90 2.96
C ILE A 163 -3.41 2.74 2.83
N ILE A 164 -3.89 2.14 1.74
CA ILE A 164 -5.33 1.93 1.53
C ILE A 164 -5.89 0.99 2.60
N ARG A 165 -5.19 -0.11 2.89
CA ARG A 165 -5.59 -1.09 3.90
C ARG A 165 -5.71 -0.45 5.28
N GLU A 166 -4.70 0.32 5.70
CA GLU A 166 -4.70 1.02 6.98
C GLU A 166 -5.76 2.12 7.03
N THR A 167 -5.99 2.82 5.93
CA THR A 167 -7.07 3.83 5.85
C THR A 167 -8.44 3.19 6.01
N ILE A 168 -8.70 2.07 5.32
CA ILE A 168 -9.96 1.33 5.46
C ILE A 168 -10.12 0.80 6.88
N ALA A 169 -9.05 0.25 7.45
CA ALA A 169 -9.06 -0.27 8.83
C ALA A 169 -9.33 0.85 9.85
N PHE A 170 -8.80 2.05 9.63
CA PHE A 170 -9.09 3.21 10.45
C PHE A 170 -10.56 3.63 10.35
N LEU A 171 -11.12 3.70 9.13
CA LEU A 171 -12.50 4.17 8.91
C LEU A 171 -13.57 3.17 9.39
N LYS A 172 -13.24 1.89 9.49
CA LYS A 172 -14.15 0.84 10.00
C LYS A 172 -14.14 0.67 11.52
N ARG A 173 -13.22 1.31 12.24
CA ARG A 173 -13.15 1.30 13.71
C ARG A 173 -14.17 2.28 14.29
#